data_AF-A0A7R9ZJM2-F1
#
_entry.id   AF-A0A7R9ZJM2-F1
#
_cell.length_a   1.000
_cell.length_b   1.000
_cell.length_c   1.000
_cell.angle_alpha   90.00
_cell.angle_beta   90.00
_cell.angle_gamma   90.00
#
_symmetry.space_group_name_H-M   'P 1'
#
loop_
_entity.id
_entity.type
_entity.pdbx_description
1 polymer ?
#
loop_
_entity_poly.entity_id
_entity_poly.type
_entity_poly.pdbx_seq_one_letter_code
_entity_poly.pdbx_strand_id
1 'polypeptide(L)'
;SLGSYTNHSIRRTTPISCSSASLKSHSFPALGSARDSMADESPPPASTVASRSTNTKGGDADAAAVHLVIQRFRGCSLLVEESRVVTVGEHPPSPKSVEEVLLGASSASASKDADANAQQQQHQEETLRPTGILAYVSFSKTANRETVQQAARTLLNLPVVTIGSWGDGSTTQSLLQMAKKLETTANPTRVHPLLFLIIVPQANLISKVKSQGRSIQYHHQIQKDLGKELYEHFNDCLRSMLLEQQCQCRGIAMTASSLSSQNKTKSSIPDPSIPPSRLFEDAAQYQGLYTAERDENGLPVTNRTTNEALTKSAKKKLRKVLEAHNKRHDKYLAQKPDASKAPTVAESSVSSKMEDKESMQLDPKFVTLVCGTFGKRQGLTFHSDMGPFCHVVQI
;
A
#
# COMPACT_ATOMS: atom_id res chain seq x y z
N SER A 1 28.71 -12.89 -36.58
CA SER A 1 27.93 -11.73 -36.12
C SER A 1 27.07 -12.17 -34.95
N LEU A 2 27.60 -12.07 -33.73
CA LEU A 2 26.94 -12.50 -32.48
C LEU A 2 27.07 -11.31 -31.52
N GLY A 3 25.93 -10.69 -31.19
CA GLY A 3 25.84 -9.57 -30.26
C GLY A 3 25.62 -10.08 -28.83
N SER A 4 26.57 -9.75 -27.96
CA SER A 4 26.58 -10.08 -26.53
C SER A 4 25.56 -9.28 -25.73
N TYR A 5 24.73 -9.97 -24.94
CA TYR A 5 24.00 -9.36 -23.83
C TYR A 5 24.83 -9.50 -22.54
N THR A 6 25.11 -8.36 -21.89
CA THR A 6 25.79 -8.27 -20.60
C THR A 6 24.87 -8.68 -19.46
N ASN A 7 25.24 -9.74 -18.74
CA ASN A 7 24.63 -10.20 -17.50
C ASN A 7 24.85 -9.17 -16.36
N HIS A 8 23.78 -8.79 -15.67
CA HIS A 8 23.90 -8.14 -14.37
C HIS A 8 24.45 -9.12 -13.33
N SER A 9 25.57 -8.74 -12.71
CA SER A 9 26.30 -9.53 -11.72
C SER A 9 25.52 -9.62 -10.41
N ILE A 10 24.98 -10.81 -10.12
CA ILE A 10 24.43 -11.20 -8.82
C ILE A 10 25.62 -11.56 -7.92
N ARG A 11 25.99 -10.67 -6.98
CA ARG A 11 26.99 -11.00 -5.95
C ARG A 11 26.36 -11.91 -4.89
N ARG A 12 26.78 -13.17 -4.88
CA ARG A 12 26.61 -14.07 -3.71
C ARG A 12 27.55 -13.59 -2.61
N THR A 13 26.99 -13.09 -1.51
CA THR A 13 27.74 -12.84 -0.28
C THR A 13 28.01 -14.16 0.43
N THR A 14 29.26 -14.39 0.82
CA THR A 14 29.70 -15.54 1.60
C THR A 14 29.20 -15.45 3.04
N PRO A 15 28.92 -16.59 3.72
CA PRO A 15 28.47 -16.58 5.10
C PRO A 15 29.62 -16.18 6.04
N ILE A 16 29.36 -15.20 6.90
CA ILE A 16 30.24 -14.79 8.00
C ILE A 16 30.13 -15.84 9.12
N SER A 17 31.25 -16.46 9.48
CA SER A 17 31.35 -17.37 10.62
C SER A 17 31.32 -16.58 11.94
N CYS A 18 30.27 -16.75 12.74
CA CYS A 18 30.20 -16.21 14.10
C CYS A 18 31.08 -17.04 15.04
N SER A 19 32.21 -16.48 15.47
CA SER A 19 32.97 -16.97 16.62
C SER A 19 32.30 -16.53 17.92
N SER A 20 31.94 -17.48 18.78
CA SER A 20 31.36 -17.26 20.10
C SER A 20 32.39 -16.71 21.08
N ALA A 21 32.25 -15.44 21.47
CA ALA A 21 32.97 -14.87 22.61
C ALA A 21 32.16 -15.06 23.89
N SER A 22 32.75 -15.77 24.86
CA SER A 22 32.24 -16.00 26.21
C SER A 22 32.29 -14.71 27.03
N LEU A 23 31.13 -14.21 27.45
CA LEU A 23 31.03 -13.06 28.36
C LEU A 23 31.04 -13.54 29.81
N LYS A 24 32.05 -13.07 30.56
CA LYS A 24 32.18 -13.23 32.00
C LYS A 24 31.11 -12.40 32.73
N SER A 25 30.46 -13.02 33.71
CA SER A 25 29.50 -12.41 34.62
C SER A 25 30.19 -11.49 35.63
N HIS A 26 29.77 -10.22 35.69
CA HIS A 26 30.08 -9.34 36.81
C HIS A 26 28.87 -9.25 37.75
N SER A 27 29.12 -9.61 39.01
CA SER A 27 28.21 -9.51 40.14
C SER A 27 28.03 -8.07 40.61
N PHE A 28 26.79 -7.65 40.85
CA PHE A 28 26.45 -6.40 41.51
C PHE A 28 26.52 -6.55 43.04
N PRO A 29 27.02 -5.56 43.80
CA PRO A 29 26.96 -5.58 45.26
C PRO A 29 25.58 -5.14 45.76
N ALA A 30 25.12 -5.83 46.80
CA ALA A 30 23.93 -5.48 47.57
C ALA A 30 24.18 -4.19 48.36
N LEU A 31 23.25 -3.24 48.26
CA LEU A 31 23.20 -2.05 49.12
C LEU A 31 22.12 -2.23 50.18
N GLY A 32 22.53 -1.91 51.40
CA GLY A 32 21.92 -2.30 52.65
C GLY A 32 20.75 -1.43 53.11
N SER A 33 20.05 -2.03 54.06
CA SER A 33 19.03 -1.43 54.91
C SER A 33 19.64 -0.41 55.87
N ALA A 34 18.98 0.75 56.00
CA ALA A 34 19.06 1.57 57.20
C ALA A 34 17.65 2.09 57.52
N ARG A 35 17.18 1.73 58.72
CA ARG A 35 16.04 2.31 59.44
C ARG A 35 16.58 3.43 60.34
N ASP A 36 15.84 4.52 60.43
CA ASP A 36 15.60 5.40 61.61
C ASP A 36 15.02 6.73 61.11
N SER A 37 14.31 7.56 61.86
CA SER A 37 13.15 7.42 62.75
C SER A 37 12.74 8.87 63.09
N MET A 38 11.43 9.14 63.08
CA MET A 38 10.68 10.19 63.82
C MET A 38 10.99 11.70 63.63
N ALA A 39 9.97 12.44 63.16
CA ALA A 39 9.22 13.49 63.87
C ALA A 39 8.17 14.08 62.91
N ASP A 40 6.88 13.88 63.17
CA ASP A 40 5.97 14.89 63.75
C ASP A 40 5.56 15.98 62.74
N GLU A 41 4.42 15.78 62.07
CA GLU A 41 3.56 16.88 61.64
C GLU A 41 2.10 16.42 61.47
N SER A 42 1.22 17.28 61.96
CA SER A 42 -0.24 17.21 62.13
C SER A 42 -1.04 16.85 60.86
N PRO A 43 -2.25 16.26 61.00
CA PRO A 43 -3.08 15.86 59.86
C PRO A 43 -3.92 17.02 59.30
N PRO A 44 -3.98 17.23 57.97
CA PRO A 44 -5.04 18.03 57.37
C PRO A 44 -6.33 17.19 57.16
N PRO A 45 -7.50 17.83 57.09
CA PRO A 45 -8.79 17.18 57.21
C PRO A 45 -9.15 16.33 55.99
N ALA A 46 -9.90 15.26 56.28
CA ALA A 46 -10.51 14.36 55.33
C ALA A 46 -11.37 15.10 54.30
N SER A 47 -10.90 15.18 53.06
CA SER A 47 -11.76 15.32 51.87
C SER A 47 -11.83 13.97 51.16
N THR A 48 -12.75 13.14 51.62
CA THR A 48 -13.15 11.90 50.96
C THR A 48 -13.92 12.26 49.68
N VAL A 49 -13.21 12.66 48.62
CA VAL A 49 -13.74 12.56 47.26
C VAL A 49 -13.38 11.16 46.79
N ALA A 50 -14.27 10.22 47.09
CA ALA A 50 -14.32 8.94 46.42
C ALA A 50 -14.55 9.22 44.93
N SER A 51 -13.47 9.40 44.18
CA SER A 51 -13.46 9.26 42.73
C SER A 51 -13.71 7.79 42.47
N ARG A 52 -15.01 7.47 42.42
CA ARG A 52 -15.58 6.23 41.93
C ARG A 52 -15.08 6.10 40.50
N SER A 53 -13.90 5.49 40.33
CA SER A 53 -13.46 4.92 39.06
C SER A 53 -14.49 3.86 38.76
N THR A 54 -15.53 4.27 38.04
CA THR A 54 -16.46 3.36 37.43
C THR A 54 -15.61 2.55 36.49
N ASN A 55 -15.31 1.33 36.93
CA ASN A 55 -14.83 0.23 36.13
C ASN A 55 -15.95 -0.05 35.11
N THR A 56 -16.12 0.86 34.15
CA THR A 56 -16.97 0.69 33.00
C THR A 56 -16.40 -0.56 32.35
N LYS A 57 -17.18 -1.64 32.40
CA LYS A 57 -16.97 -2.83 31.56
C LYS A 57 -16.61 -2.29 30.19
N GLY A 58 -15.33 -2.34 29.85
CA GLY A 58 -14.79 -1.75 28.65
C GLY A 58 -15.51 -2.41 27.50
N GLY A 59 -16.51 -1.72 26.96
CA GLY A 59 -17.15 -2.11 25.73
C GLY A 59 -16.02 -2.34 24.74
N ASP A 60 -16.04 -3.50 24.09
CA ASP A 60 -15.00 -3.92 23.17
C ASP A 60 -14.91 -2.84 22.09
N ALA A 61 -14.03 -1.85 22.31
CA ALA A 61 -13.90 -0.70 21.45
C ALA A 61 -13.54 -1.28 20.09
N ASP A 62 -14.43 -1.03 19.12
CA ASP A 62 -14.44 -1.72 17.84
C ASP A 62 -13.05 -1.60 17.23
N ALA A 63 -12.33 -2.72 17.18
CA ALA A 63 -10.95 -2.71 16.74
C ALA A 63 -10.95 -2.31 15.26
N ALA A 64 -10.13 -1.33 14.89
CA ALA A 64 -10.02 -0.91 13.51
C ALA A 64 -9.76 -2.11 12.58
N ALA A 65 -10.33 -2.07 11.39
CA ALA A 65 -10.26 -3.14 10.42
C ALA A 65 -8.81 -3.34 9.95
N VAL A 66 -8.10 -2.24 9.69
CA VAL A 66 -6.71 -2.28 9.20
C VAL A 66 -5.83 -1.38 10.05
N HIS A 67 -4.70 -1.91 10.52
CA HIS A 67 -3.64 -1.14 11.17
C HIS A 67 -2.44 -1.02 10.23
N LEU A 68 -1.96 0.20 10.05
CA LEU A 68 -0.73 0.52 9.34
C LEU A 68 0.27 1.19 10.27
N VAL A 69 1.52 0.76 10.22
CA VAL A 69 2.64 1.48 10.82
C VAL A 69 3.58 1.88 9.69
N ILE A 70 3.78 3.18 9.51
CA ILE A 70 4.42 3.76 8.34
C ILE A 70 5.68 4.50 8.78
N GLN A 71 6.80 4.21 8.13
CA GLN A 71 8.10 4.82 8.37
C GLN A 71 8.75 5.21 7.04
N ARG A 72 9.64 6.19 7.10
CA ARG A 72 10.39 6.68 5.94
C ARG A 72 11.81 6.15 5.99
N PHE A 73 12.39 5.88 4.82
CA PHE A 73 13.76 5.42 4.71
C PHE A 73 14.45 6.00 3.48
N ARG A 74 15.79 5.99 3.52
CA ARG A 74 16.66 6.26 2.35
C ARG A 74 17.13 4.97 1.71
N GLY A 75 17.56 4.02 2.53
CA GLY A 75 17.92 2.67 2.10
C GLY A 75 17.22 1.63 2.96
N CYS A 76 16.87 0.49 2.37
CA CYS A 76 16.20 -0.60 3.07
C CYS A 76 16.55 -1.95 2.45
N SER A 77 16.80 -2.94 3.30
CA SER A 77 17.04 -4.34 2.96
C SER A 77 15.98 -5.20 3.65
N LEU A 78 15.21 -5.96 2.86
CA LEU A 78 14.16 -6.85 3.32
C LEU A 78 14.48 -8.30 2.95
N LEU A 79 14.46 -9.21 3.93
CA LEU A 79 14.51 -10.65 3.68
C LEU A 79 13.13 -11.15 3.23
N VAL A 80 13.03 -11.49 1.96
CA VAL A 80 11.88 -12.07 1.28
C VAL A 80 12.10 -13.58 1.14
N GLU A 81 11.06 -14.38 1.37
CA GLU A 81 11.08 -15.85 1.22
C GLU A 81 12.15 -16.59 2.05
N GLU A 82 12.65 -15.98 3.14
CA GLU A 82 13.68 -16.54 4.04
C GLU A 82 15.06 -16.79 3.41
N SER A 83 15.20 -16.61 2.10
CA SER A 83 16.44 -16.90 1.35
C SER A 83 16.92 -15.74 0.49
N ARG A 84 16.07 -14.75 0.22
CA ARG A 84 16.36 -13.67 -0.73
C ARG A 84 16.31 -12.32 -0.02
N VAL A 85 17.41 -11.58 -0.01
CA VAL A 85 17.41 -10.19 0.46
C VAL A 85 17.17 -9.26 -0.73
N VAL A 86 16.19 -8.37 -0.61
CA VAL A 86 15.94 -7.29 -1.56
C VAL A 86 16.41 -5.99 -0.93
N THR A 87 17.41 -5.37 -1.53
CA THR A 87 17.98 -4.10 -1.08
C THR A 87 17.60 -2.99 -2.05
N VAL A 88 17.13 -1.86 -1.50
CA VAL A 88 16.71 -0.69 -2.26
C VAL A 88 17.25 0.59 -1.63
N GLY A 89 17.45 1.61 -2.46
CA GLY A 89 17.82 2.96 -2.02
C GLY A 89 19.22 3.12 -1.42
N GLU A 90 20.04 2.06 -1.42
CA GLU A 90 21.48 2.21 -1.21
C GLU A 90 22.09 2.89 -2.44
N HIS A 91 22.73 4.04 -2.23
CA HIS A 91 23.69 4.51 -3.22
C HIS A 91 24.84 3.50 -3.25
N PRO A 92 25.31 3.08 -4.44
CA PRO A 92 26.58 2.37 -4.50
C PRO A 92 27.60 3.24 -3.77
N PRO A 93 28.43 2.67 -2.87
CA PRO A 93 29.44 3.44 -2.17
C PRO A 93 30.21 4.21 -3.23
N SER A 94 30.10 5.55 -3.17
CA SER A 94 30.89 6.41 -4.02
C SER A 94 32.35 5.97 -3.83
N PRO A 95 33.09 5.59 -4.88
CA PRO A 95 34.46 5.13 -4.72
C PRO A 95 35.36 6.18 -4.06
N LYS A 96 34.92 7.45 -3.97
CA LYS A 96 35.65 8.54 -3.33
C LYS A 96 35.38 8.68 -1.82
N SER A 97 34.28 8.16 -1.29
CA SER A 97 33.87 8.47 0.09
C SER A 97 34.59 7.67 1.18
N VAL A 98 35.29 6.59 0.84
CA VAL A 98 36.02 5.80 1.84
C VAL A 98 37.41 6.38 2.08
N GLU A 99 38.13 6.78 1.03
CA GLU A 99 39.43 7.43 1.18
C GLU A 99 39.32 8.86 1.74
N GLU A 100 38.35 9.69 1.33
CA GLU A 100 38.20 11.04 1.89
C GLU A 100 37.79 11.06 3.37
N VAL A 101 36.97 10.09 3.81
CA VAL A 101 36.54 9.99 5.21
C VAL A 101 37.63 9.37 6.09
N LEU A 102 38.45 8.46 5.57
CA LEU A 102 39.59 7.86 6.31
C LEU A 102 40.86 8.74 6.30
N LEU A 103 41.09 9.52 5.24
CA LEU A 103 42.31 10.34 5.11
C LEU A 103 42.18 11.75 5.70
N GLY A 104 41.03 12.12 6.26
CA GLY A 104 40.87 13.37 7.00
C GLY A 104 41.37 14.58 6.20
N ALA A 105 41.03 14.65 4.91
CA ALA A 105 41.47 15.71 4.01
C ALA A 105 40.89 17.04 4.50
N SER A 106 41.67 17.71 5.33
CA SER A 106 41.46 19.06 5.80
C SER A 106 41.62 19.96 4.59
N SER A 107 40.52 20.56 4.14
CA SER A 107 40.49 21.52 3.05
C SER A 107 41.29 22.78 3.44
N ALA A 108 42.60 22.71 3.24
CA ALA A 108 43.53 23.82 3.36
C ALA A 108 44.50 23.79 2.17
N SER A 109 44.06 24.28 1.02
CA SER A 109 44.98 24.82 0.02
C SER A 109 44.27 25.81 -0.88
N ALA A 110 44.66 27.07 -0.73
CA ALA A 110 44.30 28.19 -1.57
C ALA A 110 45.00 28.06 -2.93
N SER A 111 44.24 28.25 -4.00
CA SER A 111 44.74 28.88 -5.24
C SER A 111 43.58 29.60 -5.89
N LYS A 112 43.69 30.92 -5.87
CA LYS A 112 42.77 31.88 -6.46
C LYS A 112 42.97 31.94 -7.97
N ASP A 113 41.85 32.25 -8.62
CA ASP A 113 41.71 32.97 -9.88
C ASP A 113 41.59 32.17 -11.18
N ALA A 114 40.44 32.43 -11.83
CA ALA A 114 40.10 32.22 -13.24
C ALA A 114 39.54 30.85 -13.69
N ASP A 115 38.41 30.40 -13.12
CA ASP A 115 37.42 29.54 -13.85
C ASP A 115 36.04 29.43 -13.12
N ALA A 116 35.55 30.55 -12.57
CA ALA A 116 34.44 30.55 -11.59
C ALA A 116 33.01 30.37 -12.16
N ASN A 117 32.79 30.38 -13.48
CA ASN A 117 31.43 30.39 -14.06
C ASN A 117 30.97 29.07 -14.70
N ALA A 118 31.86 28.12 -14.99
CA ALA A 118 31.47 26.82 -15.56
C ALA A 118 31.14 25.75 -14.50
N GLN A 119 31.63 25.93 -13.26
CA GLN A 119 31.42 24.97 -12.16
C GLN A 119 30.09 25.15 -11.41
N GLN A 120 29.39 26.28 -11.56
CA GLN A 120 28.12 26.52 -10.84
C GLN A 120 26.91 25.80 -11.45
N GLN A 121 26.91 25.49 -12.76
CA GLN A 121 25.79 24.75 -13.37
C GLN A 121 25.88 23.22 -13.18
N GLN A 122 27.08 22.68 -12.92
CA GLN A 122 27.25 21.24 -12.66
C GLN A 122 26.99 20.82 -11.20
N HIS A 123 26.89 21.76 -10.26
CA HIS A 123 26.53 21.47 -8.86
C HIS A 123 25.02 21.54 -8.58
N GLN A 124 24.20 21.91 -9.57
CA GLN A 124 22.74 22.00 -9.44
C GLN A 124 21.98 20.81 -10.00
N GLU A 125 22.67 19.77 -10.51
CA GLU A 125 22.15 18.39 -10.43
C GLU A 125 22.33 17.92 -8.98
N GLU A 126 21.61 18.59 -8.08
CA GLU A 126 21.45 18.21 -6.69
C GLU A 126 20.97 16.76 -6.69
N THR A 127 21.89 15.85 -6.37
CA THR A 127 21.71 14.41 -6.54
C THR A 127 20.47 13.97 -5.79
N LEU A 128 19.36 13.79 -6.52
CA LEU A 128 18.10 13.34 -5.96
C LEU A 128 18.35 12.02 -5.24
N ARG A 129 18.30 12.07 -3.91
CA ARG A 129 18.52 10.88 -3.09
C ARG A 129 17.31 9.96 -3.17
N PRO A 130 17.52 8.63 -3.24
CA PRO A 130 16.50 7.65 -2.96
C PRO A 130 15.67 8.01 -1.72
N THR A 131 14.38 7.76 -1.80
CA THR A 131 13.44 7.92 -0.68
C THR A 131 12.36 6.85 -0.78
N GLY A 132 11.86 6.39 0.36
CA GLY A 132 10.85 5.35 0.36
C GLY A 132 9.99 5.33 1.60
N ILE A 133 8.88 4.61 1.47
CA ILE A 133 7.95 4.31 2.55
C ILE A 133 8.07 2.82 2.88
N LEU A 134 8.28 2.53 4.16
CA LEU A 134 8.10 1.21 4.75
C LEU A 134 6.76 1.19 5.49
N ALA A 135 5.86 0.29 5.12
CA ALA A 135 4.58 0.11 5.77
C ALA A 135 4.42 -1.31 6.31
N TYR A 136 4.24 -1.43 7.61
CA TYR A 136 3.77 -2.64 8.25
C TYR A 136 2.25 -2.66 8.23
N VAL A 137 1.64 -3.79 7.83
CA VAL A 137 0.19 -3.92 7.71
C VAL A 137 -0.34 -5.09 8.53
N SER A 138 -1.46 -4.88 9.20
CA SER A 138 -2.20 -5.90 9.93
C SER A 138 -3.70 -5.77 9.70
N PHE A 139 -4.38 -6.91 9.65
CA PHE A 139 -5.83 -6.98 9.44
C PHE A 139 -6.51 -7.60 10.66
N SER A 140 -7.53 -6.92 11.18
CA SER A 140 -8.36 -7.48 12.24
C SER A 140 -9.46 -8.38 11.69
N LYS A 141 -10.21 -9.04 12.58
CA LYS A 141 -11.36 -9.89 12.20
C LYS A 141 -12.47 -9.15 11.46
N THR A 142 -12.56 -7.82 11.63
CA THR A 142 -13.58 -6.99 10.96
C THR A 142 -13.12 -6.52 9.57
N ALA A 143 -11.87 -6.80 9.19
CA ALA A 143 -11.33 -6.43 7.88
C ALA A 143 -12.06 -7.11 6.73
N ASN A 144 -12.32 -6.33 5.69
CA ASN A 144 -12.90 -6.77 4.44
C ASN A 144 -12.21 -6.07 3.25
N ARG A 145 -12.50 -6.53 2.03
CA ARG A 145 -11.87 -5.99 0.81
C ARG A 145 -12.02 -4.47 0.66
N GLU A 146 -13.17 -3.91 1.02
CA GLU A 146 -13.41 -2.45 0.92
C GLU A 146 -12.50 -1.66 1.86
N THR A 147 -12.41 -2.08 3.13
CA THR A 147 -11.50 -1.44 4.12
C THR A 147 -10.03 -1.59 3.74
N VAL A 148 -9.66 -2.73 3.14
CA VAL A 148 -8.30 -2.99 2.64
C VAL A 148 -7.97 -2.10 1.45
N GLN A 149 -8.89 -1.95 0.50
CA GLN A 149 -8.74 -1.02 -0.62
C GLN A 149 -8.62 0.42 -0.11
N GLN A 150 -9.46 0.82 0.85
CA GLN A 150 -9.39 2.14 1.47
C GLN A 150 -8.03 2.34 2.16
N ALA A 151 -7.49 1.31 2.83
CA ALA A 151 -6.17 1.37 3.43
C ALA A 151 -5.04 1.56 2.42
N ALA A 152 -5.10 0.85 1.29
CA ALA A 152 -4.13 1.03 0.21
C ALA A 152 -4.19 2.45 -0.36
N ARG A 153 -5.41 2.98 -0.56
CA ARG A 153 -5.62 4.36 -1.03
C ARG A 153 -5.07 5.38 -0.03
N THR A 154 -5.35 5.19 1.26
CA THR A 154 -4.84 6.06 2.33
C THR A 154 -3.32 6.06 2.36
N LEU A 155 -2.68 4.89 2.30
CA LEU A 155 -1.22 4.75 2.30
C LEU A 155 -0.56 5.54 1.15
N LEU A 156 -1.12 5.43 -0.07
CA LEU A 156 -0.56 6.10 -1.25
C LEU A 156 -0.77 7.62 -1.25
N ASN A 157 -1.83 8.10 -0.58
CA ASN A 157 -2.18 9.52 -0.52
C ASN A 157 -1.68 10.25 0.74
N LEU A 158 -1.11 9.53 1.70
CA LEU A 158 -0.61 10.12 2.93
C LEU A 158 0.61 11.02 2.66
N PRO A 159 0.60 12.31 3.07
CA PRO A 159 1.67 13.26 2.78
C PRO A 159 2.85 13.10 3.75
N VAL A 160 3.62 12.02 3.59
CA VAL A 160 4.77 11.70 4.45
C VAL A 160 6.12 11.78 3.74
N VAL A 161 6.17 11.67 2.41
CA VAL A 161 7.44 11.62 1.68
C VAL A 161 8.04 13.02 1.55
N THR A 162 9.35 13.15 1.76
CA THR A 162 10.12 14.38 1.46
C THR A 162 11.34 14.04 0.63
N ILE A 163 11.81 14.99 -0.18
CA ILE A 163 13.07 14.87 -0.94
C ILE A 163 14.24 15.20 -0.03
N GLY A 164 14.10 16.29 0.74
CA GLY A 164 15.12 16.83 1.62
C GLY A 164 15.33 16.06 2.92
N SER A 165 16.30 16.54 3.68
CA SER A 165 16.63 16.02 5.02
C SER A 165 15.58 16.45 6.03
N TRP A 166 15.56 15.79 7.18
CA TRP A 166 14.68 16.26 8.26
C TRP A 166 15.05 17.67 8.71
N GLY A 167 14.04 18.53 8.89
CA GLY A 167 14.22 19.88 9.44
C GLY A 167 14.69 20.93 8.44
N ASP A 168 14.86 20.59 7.16
CA ASP A 168 15.28 21.54 6.12
C ASP A 168 14.14 22.41 5.55
N GLY A 169 12.92 22.25 6.07
CA GLY A 169 11.74 22.98 5.62
C GLY A 169 11.08 22.41 4.36
N SER A 170 11.56 21.28 3.82
CA SER A 170 10.94 20.60 2.69
C SER A 170 9.48 20.23 2.98
N THR A 171 8.60 20.52 2.03
CA THR A 171 7.19 20.15 2.14
C THR A 171 7.01 18.64 1.99
N THR A 172 6.15 18.06 2.83
CA THR A 172 5.77 16.66 2.69
C THR A 172 4.80 16.48 1.53
N GLN A 173 4.92 15.37 0.82
CA GLN A 173 4.10 15.01 -0.32
C GLN A 173 3.63 13.56 -0.18
N SER A 174 2.51 13.24 -0.83
CA SER A 174 2.11 11.84 -0.95
C SER A 174 3.03 11.07 -1.87
N LEU A 175 3.03 9.74 -1.77
CA LEU A 175 3.81 8.88 -2.66
C LEU A 175 3.44 9.15 -4.13
N LEU A 176 2.14 9.30 -4.42
CA LEU A 176 1.66 9.57 -5.78
C LEU A 176 2.06 10.95 -6.30
N GLN A 177 2.00 11.98 -5.45
CA GLN A 177 2.45 13.33 -5.81
C GLN A 177 3.94 13.36 -6.12
N MET A 178 4.74 12.69 -5.28
CA MET A 178 6.19 12.57 -5.49
C MET A 178 6.51 11.80 -6.77
N ALA A 179 5.84 10.67 -7.01
CA ALA A 179 6.03 9.87 -8.22
C ALA A 179 5.72 10.69 -9.48
N LYS A 180 4.60 11.42 -9.49
CA LYS A 180 4.22 12.33 -10.58
C LYS A 180 5.27 13.41 -10.80
N LYS A 181 5.73 14.07 -9.73
CA LYS A 181 6.77 15.11 -9.81
C LYS A 181 8.04 14.54 -10.42
N LEU A 182 8.51 13.39 -9.92
CA LEU A 182 9.70 12.72 -10.41
C LEU A 182 9.54 12.30 -11.88
N GLU A 183 8.38 11.83 -12.32
CA GLU A 183 8.14 11.48 -13.73
C GLU A 183 8.23 12.73 -14.62
N THR A 184 7.65 13.86 -14.20
CA THR A 184 7.70 15.11 -14.98
C THR A 184 9.08 15.76 -15.03
N THR A 185 9.91 15.54 -14.00
CA THR A 185 11.27 16.09 -13.91
C THR A 185 12.33 15.10 -14.38
N ALA A 186 12.00 13.81 -14.54
CA ALA A 186 12.97 12.79 -14.87
C ALA A 186 13.59 13.03 -16.25
N ASN A 187 14.92 13.09 -16.27
CA ASN A 187 15.69 12.93 -17.49
C ASN A 187 15.39 11.54 -18.07
N PRO A 188 15.06 11.40 -19.37
CA PRO A 188 14.83 10.11 -20.01
C PRO A 188 16.02 9.14 -19.85
N THR A 189 17.23 9.64 -19.57
CA THR A 189 18.42 8.83 -19.32
C THR A 189 18.47 8.22 -17.92
N ARG A 190 17.50 8.50 -17.03
CA ARG A 190 17.53 8.01 -15.66
C ARG A 190 17.46 6.49 -15.61
N VAL A 191 18.52 5.90 -15.07
CA VAL A 191 18.67 4.43 -14.98
C VAL A 191 18.06 3.88 -13.69
N HIS A 192 18.09 4.63 -12.59
CA HIS A 192 17.78 4.10 -11.26
C HIS A 192 16.46 4.61 -10.65
N PRO A 193 15.73 3.74 -9.91
CA PRO A 193 14.57 4.15 -9.12
C PRO A 193 14.98 5.05 -7.94
N LEU A 194 14.16 6.07 -7.66
CA LEU A 194 14.33 7.03 -6.56
C LEU A 194 13.24 6.89 -5.52
N LEU A 195 12.13 6.21 -5.87
CA LEU A 195 10.96 6.13 -5.03
C LEU A 195 10.60 4.66 -4.77
N PHE A 196 10.51 4.30 -3.49
CA PHE A 196 10.33 2.93 -3.04
C PHE A 196 9.13 2.80 -2.11
N LEU A 197 8.39 1.71 -2.23
CA LEU A 197 7.33 1.33 -1.31
C LEU A 197 7.55 -0.12 -0.87
N ILE A 198 7.74 -0.33 0.43
CA ILE A 198 7.97 -1.66 1.01
C ILE A 198 6.82 -2.00 1.93
N ILE A 199 6.17 -3.14 1.70
CA ILE A 199 5.05 -3.62 2.49
C ILE A 199 5.45 -4.87 3.29
N VAL A 200 5.32 -4.82 4.61
CA VAL A 200 5.64 -5.91 5.54
C VAL A 200 4.35 -6.38 6.23
N PRO A 201 3.89 -7.62 6.01
CA PRO A 201 2.77 -8.18 6.78
C PRO A 201 3.20 -8.37 8.24
N GLN A 202 2.50 -7.72 9.17
CA GLN A 202 2.81 -7.73 10.61
C GLN A 202 1.53 -7.90 11.44
N ALA A 203 1.05 -9.14 11.59
CA ALA A 203 -0.20 -9.44 12.28
C ALA A 203 -0.25 -8.98 13.76
N ASN A 204 0.91 -8.74 14.38
CA ASN A 204 0.97 -8.38 15.79
C ASN A 204 0.54 -6.94 16.09
N LEU A 205 0.38 -6.06 15.09
CA LEU A 205 0.00 -4.65 15.30
C LEU A 205 -1.40 -4.44 15.90
N ILE A 206 -2.27 -5.43 15.80
CA ILE A 206 -3.64 -5.42 16.37
C ILE A 206 -3.72 -6.12 17.72
N SER A 207 -2.59 -6.58 18.25
CA SER A 207 -2.55 -7.27 19.55
C SER A 207 -2.73 -6.25 20.67
N LYS A 208 -3.49 -6.63 21.70
CA LYS A 208 -3.68 -5.81 22.89
C LYS A 208 -2.80 -6.34 24.02
N VAL A 209 -2.16 -5.44 24.76
CA VAL A 209 -1.44 -5.79 25.98
C VAL A 209 -2.45 -6.00 27.12
N LYS A 210 -2.34 -7.12 27.84
CA LYS A 210 -3.19 -7.48 28.98
C LYS A 210 -2.40 -7.47 30.29
N SER A 211 -3.13 -7.50 31.40
CA SER A 211 -2.59 -7.70 32.75
C SER A 211 -1.42 -6.76 33.09
N GLN A 212 -1.59 -5.47 32.82
CA GLN A 212 -0.57 -4.43 33.07
C GLN A 212 0.79 -4.74 32.41
N GLY A 213 0.82 -5.26 31.17
CA GLY A 213 2.07 -5.51 30.46
C GLY A 213 2.58 -6.94 30.52
N ARG A 214 1.96 -7.81 31.31
CA ARG A 214 2.46 -9.18 31.53
C ARG A 214 2.13 -10.16 30.41
N SER A 215 1.15 -9.85 29.56
CA SER A 215 0.76 -10.73 28.45
C SER A 215 0.25 -9.95 27.24
N ILE A 216 0.28 -10.60 26.07
CA ILE A 216 -0.21 -10.07 24.79
C ILE A 216 -1.38 -10.93 24.32
N GLN A 217 -2.45 -10.29 23.86
CA GLN A 217 -3.68 -10.92 23.41
C GLN A 217 -3.87 -10.74 21.89
N TYR A 218 -4.11 -11.85 21.19
CA TYR A 218 -4.25 -11.91 19.74
C TYR A 218 -5.70 -12.07 19.24
N HIS A 219 -6.70 -11.85 20.10
CA HIS A 219 -8.09 -12.20 19.78
C HIS A 219 -8.71 -11.41 18.63
N HIS A 220 -8.16 -10.24 18.30
CA HIS A 220 -8.64 -9.44 17.17
C HIS A 220 -7.94 -9.81 15.86
N GLN A 221 -6.95 -10.72 15.86
CA GLN A 221 -6.29 -11.16 14.64
C GLN A 221 -7.23 -11.91 13.71
N ILE A 222 -7.18 -11.54 12.43
CA ILE A 222 -7.87 -12.26 11.37
C ILE A 222 -7.36 -13.70 11.27
N GLN A 223 -8.19 -14.61 10.75
CA GLN A 223 -7.75 -15.96 10.44
C GLN A 223 -6.67 -15.96 9.36
N LYS A 224 -5.72 -16.90 9.45
CA LYS A 224 -4.51 -16.93 8.61
C LYS A 224 -4.80 -16.89 7.10
N ASP A 225 -5.70 -17.75 6.62
CA ASP A 225 -5.96 -17.88 5.18
C ASP A 225 -6.67 -16.64 4.62
N LEU A 226 -7.66 -16.14 5.36
CA LEU A 226 -8.33 -14.87 5.02
C LEU A 226 -7.36 -13.69 5.09
N GLY A 227 -6.48 -13.64 6.10
CA GLY A 227 -5.45 -12.61 6.21
C GLY A 227 -4.46 -12.64 5.05
N LYS A 228 -4.12 -13.82 4.55
CA LYS A 228 -3.29 -13.99 3.35
C LYS A 228 -4.02 -13.44 2.11
N GLU A 229 -5.28 -13.79 1.91
CA GLU A 229 -6.10 -13.28 0.80
C GLU A 229 -6.20 -11.75 0.84
N LEU A 230 -6.50 -11.17 2.00
CA LEU A 230 -6.57 -9.72 2.16
C LEU A 230 -5.22 -9.04 1.96
N TYR A 231 -4.11 -9.68 2.36
CA TYR A 231 -2.77 -9.16 2.10
C TYR A 231 -2.44 -9.13 0.60
N GLU A 232 -2.76 -10.21 -0.12
CA GLU A 232 -2.58 -10.29 -1.57
C GLU A 232 -3.45 -9.23 -2.27
N HIS A 233 -4.71 -9.10 -1.87
CA HIS A 233 -5.61 -8.07 -2.37
C HIS A 233 -5.12 -6.64 -2.08
N PHE A 234 -4.56 -6.39 -0.90
CA PHE A 234 -3.93 -5.10 -0.56
C PHE A 234 -2.79 -4.76 -1.51
N ASN A 235 -1.91 -5.72 -1.80
CA ASN A 235 -0.79 -5.54 -2.72
C ASN A 235 -1.28 -5.28 -4.16
N ASP A 236 -2.31 -5.99 -4.60
CA ASP A 236 -2.91 -5.78 -5.93
C ASP A 236 -3.59 -4.40 -6.03
N CYS A 237 -4.25 -3.93 -4.97
CA CYS A 237 -4.77 -2.56 -4.91
C CYS A 237 -3.66 -1.53 -5.07
N LEU A 238 -2.53 -1.70 -4.35
CA LEU A 238 -1.38 -0.80 -4.46
C LEU A 238 -0.81 -0.78 -5.88
N ARG A 239 -0.55 -1.96 -6.47
CA ARG A 239 -0.04 -2.07 -7.85
C ARG A 239 -0.98 -1.40 -8.85
N SER A 240 -2.28 -1.65 -8.73
CA SER A 240 -3.29 -1.11 -9.63
C SER A 240 -3.33 0.41 -9.60
N MET A 241 -3.33 1.01 -8.40
CA MET A 241 -3.35 2.46 -8.23
C MET A 241 -2.04 3.13 -8.69
N LEU A 242 -0.89 2.48 -8.44
CA LEU A 242 0.40 2.97 -8.93
C LEU A 242 0.49 2.91 -10.46
N LEU A 243 0.03 1.82 -11.07
CA LEU A 243 -0.02 1.67 -12.53
C LEU A 243 -0.98 2.67 -13.17
N GLU A 244 -2.16 2.89 -12.58
CA GLU A 244 -3.11 3.91 -13.02
C GLU A 244 -2.45 5.30 -13.03
N GLN A 245 -1.76 5.65 -11.94
CA GLN A 245 -1.06 6.93 -11.85
C GLN A 245 0.07 7.03 -12.89
N GLN A 246 0.84 5.96 -13.12
CA GLN A 246 1.88 5.92 -14.15
C GLN A 246 1.30 6.19 -15.55
N CYS A 247 0.25 5.45 -15.93
CA CYS A 247 -0.41 5.61 -17.22
C CYS A 247 -0.95 7.03 -17.41
N GLN A 248 -1.57 7.60 -16.37
CA GLN A 248 -2.03 8.98 -16.38
C GLN A 248 -0.88 9.98 -16.59
N CYS A 249 0.28 9.79 -15.94
CA CYS A 249 1.44 10.67 -16.13
C CYS A 249 2.03 10.58 -17.56
N ARG A 250 1.92 9.40 -18.19
CA ARG A 250 2.43 9.15 -19.55
C ARG A 250 1.40 9.42 -20.67
N GLY A 251 0.18 9.85 -20.33
CA GLY A 251 -0.88 10.04 -21.32
C GLY A 251 -1.37 8.75 -21.97
N ILE A 252 -1.13 7.59 -21.35
CA ILE A 252 -1.56 6.29 -21.85
C ILE A 252 -2.99 6.05 -21.36
N ALA A 253 -3.94 5.96 -22.29
CA ALA A 253 -5.32 5.64 -21.97
C ALA A 253 -5.42 4.19 -21.45
N MET A 254 -5.74 4.03 -20.16
CA MET A 254 -6.04 2.70 -19.64
C MET A 254 -7.40 2.23 -20.14
N THR A 255 -7.42 1.09 -20.82
CA THR A 255 -8.67 0.42 -21.13
C THR A 255 -9.33 -0.01 -19.83
N ALA A 256 -10.57 0.44 -19.61
CA ALA A 256 -11.31 0.20 -18.37
C ALA A 256 -11.49 -1.30 -18.04
N SER A 257 -11.22 -2.21 -18.99
CA SER A 257 -11.30 -3.66 -18.76
C SER A 257 -10.13 -4.22 -17.96
N SER A 258 -8.94 -3.60 -17.97
CA SER A 258 -7.75 -4.15 -17.31
C SER A 258 -7.76 -3.96 -15.79
N LEU A 259 -8.26 -2.82 -15.30
CA LEU A 259 -8.31 -2.51 -13.85
C LEU A 259 -9.62 -2.95 -13.16
N SER A 260 -10.64 -3.35 -13.92
CA SER A 260 -11.98 -3.63 -13.36
C SER A 260 -12.24 -5.10 -12.99
N SER A 261 -11.26 -6.00 -13.18
CA SER A 261 -11.43 -7.43 -12.90
C SER A 261 -11.48 -7.79 -11.42
N GLN A 262 -11.18 -6.87 -10.49
CA GLN A 262 -11.22 -7.18 -9.05
C GLN A 262 -12.11 -6.28 -8.18
N ASN A 263 -12.64 -5.16 -8.70
CA ASN A 263 -13.47 -4.21 -7.94
C ASN A 263 -14.89 -3.96 -8.50
N LYS A 264 -15.43 -4.89 -9.29
CA LYS A 264 -16.86 -4.87 -9.66
C LYS A 264 -17.75 -5.47 -8.56
N THR A 265 -17.85 -4.78 -7.42
CA THR A 265 -19.14 -4.64 -6.71
C THR A 265 -19.85 -3.32 -7.07
N LYS A 266 -19.23 -2.48 -7.91
CA LYS A 266 -20.02 -1.65 -8.84
C LYS A 266 -20.56 -2.58 -9.92
N SER A 267 -21.83 -2.99 -9.75
CA SER A 267 -22.64 -3.70 -10.73
C SER A 267 -22.23 -3.29 -12.15
N SER A 268 -21.68 -4.22 -12.93
CA SER A 268 -21.49 -3.97 -14.36
C SER A 268 -22.82 -3.47 -14.88
N ILE A 269 -22.85 -2.29 -15.49
CA ILE A 269 -24.07 -1.80 -16.11
C ILE A 269 -24.53 -2.90 -17.08
N PRO A 270 -25.71 -3.52 -16.86
CA PRO A 270 -26.16 -4.60 -17.70
C PRO A 270 -26.34 -4.08 -19.12
N ASP A 271 -26.03 -4.94 -20.10
CA ASP A 271 -26.07 -4.58 -21.51
C ASP A 271 -27.47 -4.02 -21.86
N PRO A 272 -27.58 -2.76 -22.33
CA PRO A 272 -28.84 -2.14 -22.74
C PRO A 272 -29.61 -2.92 -23.81
N SER A 273 -28.98 -3.88 -24.50
CA SER A 273 -29.62 -4.75 -25.48
C SER A 273 -30.52 -5.83 -24.87
N ILE A 274 -30.35 -6.16 -23.58
CA ILE A 274 -31.15 -7.17 -22.88
C ILE A 274 -32.51 -6.57 -22.50
N PRO A 275 -33.65 -7.17 -22.89
CA PRO A 275 -34.97 -6.66 -22.53
C PRO A 275 -35.15 -6.67 -21.01
N PRO A 276 -35.82 -5.66 -20.43
CA PRO A 276 -35.95 -5.58 -18.98
C PRO A 276 -36.59 -6.79 -18.29
N SER A 277 -37.48 -7.50 -19.00
CA SER A 277 -38.09 -8.74 -18.52
C SER A 277 -37.08 -9.88 -18.30
N ARG A 278 -35.94 -9.88 -19.01
CA ARG A 278 -34.88 -10.89 -18.88
C ARG A 278 -33.63 -10.41 -18.14
N LEU A 279 -33.67 -9.19 -17.61
CA LEU A 279 -32.52 -8.55 -16.97
C LEU A 279 -31.89 -9.43 -15.88
N PHE A 280 -32.71 -10.05 -15.03
CA PHE A 280 -32.23 -10.85 -13.90
C PHE A 280 -31.91 -12.32 -14.27
N GLU A 281 -32.07 -12.70 -15.53
CA GLU A 281 -31.80 -14.05 -16.05
C GLU A 281 -30.54 -14.06 -16.91
N ASP A 282 -30.50 -13.17 -17.90
CA ASP A 282 -29.51 -13.17 -18.97
C ASP A 282 -28.29 -12.31 -18.64
N ALA A 283 -28.43 -11.31 -17.76
CA ALA A 283 -27.29 -10.49 -17.37
C ALA A 283 -26.32 -11.31 -16.53
N ALA A 284 -25.07 -11.40 -16.97
CA ALA A 284 -23.99 -12.18 -16.34
C ALA A 284 -23.86 -11.93 -14.82
N GLN A 285 -24.18 -10.72 -14.35
CA GLN A 285 -24.11 -10.36 -12.93
C GLN A 285 -25.25 -10.93 -12.05
N TYR A 286 -26.36 -11.35 -12.66
CA TYR A 286 -27.52 -11.91 -11.95
C TYR A 286 -27.73 -13.40 -12.24
N GLN A 287 -27.01 -13.94 -13.23
CA GLN A 287 -27.10 -15.33 -13.63
C GLN A 287 -26.82 -16.26 -12.43
N GLY A 288 -27.81 -17.08 -12.08
CA GLY A 288 -27.71 -18.04 -10.98
C GLY A 288 -27.97 -17.48 -9.57
N LEU A 289 -28.21 -16.17 -9.41
CA LEU A 289 -28.52 -15.59 -8.09
C LEU A 289 -30.00 -15.74 -7.69
N TYR A 290 -30.90 -15.76 -8.68
CA TYR A 290 -32.34 -15.77 -8.44
C TYR A 290 -33.03 -16.95 -9.12
N THR A 291 -34.16 -17.35 -8.56
CA THR A 291 -35.03 -18.39 -9.15
C THR A 291 -35.77 -17.83 -10.37
N ALA A 292 -36.45 -18.70 -11.13
CA ALA A 292 -37.27 -18.31 -12.27
C ALA A 292 -38.61 -17.66 -11.86
N GLU A 293 -39.00 -17.76 -10.57
CA GLU A 293 -40.25 -17.18 -10.08
C GLU A 293 -40.18 -15.64 -10.06
N ARG A 294 -41.23 -15.01 -10.58
CA ARG A 294 -41.35 -13.55 -10.71
C ARG A 294 -42.63 -13.08 -10.04
N ASP A 295 -42.58 -11.90 -9.44
CA ASP A 295 -43.78 -11.21 -8.98
C ASP A 295 -44.50 -10.49 -10.13
N GLU A 296 -45.64 -9.86 -9.83
CA GLU A 296 -46.45 -9.10 -10.79
C GLU A 296 -45.68 -7.96 -11.47
N ASN A 297 -44.55 -7.53 -10.91
CA ASN A 297 -43.70 -6.47 -11.46
C ASN A 297 -42.47 -7.02 -12.22
N GLY A 298 -42.38 -8.33 -12.42
CA GLY A 298 -41.23 -8.98 -13.06
C GLY A 298 -39.97 -9.02 -12.19
N LEU A 299 -40.09 -8.83 -10.88
CA LEU A 299 -38.95 -8.95 -9.95
C LEU A 299 -38.83 -10.38 -9.43
N PRO A 300 -37.61 -10.89 -9.21
CA PRO A 300 -37.43 -12.19 -8.59
C PRO A 300 -38.02 -12.25 -7.17
N VAL A 301 -38.58 -13.40 -6.80
CA VAL A 301 -39.21 -13.61 -5.49
C VAL A 301 -38.24 -14.21 -4.48
N THR A 302 -37.44 -15.20 -4.90
CA THR A 302 -36.55 -15.99 -4.04
C THR A 302 -35.10 -15.98 -4.52
N ASN A 303 -34.16 -16.10 -3.58
CA ASN A 303 -32.74 -16.28 -3.88
C ASN A 303 -32.48 -17.76 -4.22
N ARG A 304 -31.80 -18.04 -5.33
CA ARG A 304 -31.55 -19.42 -5.79
C ARG A 304 -30.64 -20.21 -4.84
N THR A 305 -29.73 -19.55 -4.14
CA THR A 305 -28.75 -20.23 -3.27
C THR A 305 -29.38 -20.60 -1.94
N THR A 306 -30.19 -19.71 -1.35
CA THR A 306 -30.77 -19.93 -0.02
C THR A 306 -32.20 -20.46 -0.06
N ASN A 307 -32.88 -20.38 -1.22
CA ASN A 307 -34.31 -20.63 -1.39
C ASN A 307 -35.21 -19.77 -0.47
N GLU A 308 -34.67 -18.70 0.11
CA GLU A 308 -35.44 -17.79 0.96
C GLU A 308 -36.08 -16.66 0.15
N ALA A 309 -37.21 -16.16 0.66
CA ALA A 309 -37.88 -14.99 0.11
C ALA A 309 -37.00 -13.74 0.25
N LEU A 310 -36.89 -12.94 -0.82
CA LEU A 310 -36.11 -11.72 -0.79
C LEU A 310 -36.70 -10.69 0.20
N THR A 311 -35.82 -10.07 0.99
CA THR A 311 -36.20 -9.02 1.94
C THR A 311 -36.76 -7.79 1.23
N LYS A 312 -37.59 -6.99 1.93
CA LYS A 312 -38.19 -5.75 1.38
C LYS A 312 -37.12 -4.77 0.85
N SER A 313 -35.97 -4.68 1.52
CA SER A 313 -34.85 -3.83 1.11
C SER A 313 -34.16 -4.36 -0.15
N ALA A 314 -33.99 -5.68 -0.29
CA ALA A 314 -33.47 -6.31 -1.49
C ALA A 314 -34.41 -6.09 -2.69
N LYS A 315 -35.72 -6.33 -2.52
CA LYS A 315 -36.72 -6.06 -3.57
C LYS A 315 -36.72 -4.60 -4.02
N LYS A 316 -36.60 -3.65 -3.07
CA LYS A 316 -36.47 -2.21 -3.38
C LYS A 316 -35.21 -1.89 -4.19
N LYS A 317 -34.08 -2.56 -3.92
CA LYS A 317 -32.85 -2.40 -4.73
C LYS A 317 -33.04 -2.94 -6.15
N LEU A 318 -33.62 -4.13 -6.31
CA LEU A 318 -33.88 -4.71 -7.64
C LEU A 318 -34.83 -3.86 -8.47
N ARG A 319 -35.87 -3.29 -7.85
CA ARG A 319 -36.77 -2.35 -8.53
C ARG A 319 -36.03 -1.13 -9.09
N LYS A 320 -35.15 -0.51 -8.30
CA LYS A 320 -34.33 0.62 -8.75
C LYS A 320 -33.41 0.24 -9.92
N VAL A 321 -32.83 -0.97 -9.87
CA VAL A 321 -32.01 -1.49 -10.97
C VAL A 321 -32.84 -1.68 -12.24
N LEU A 322 -34.03 -2.27 -12.13
CA LEU A 322 -34.93 -2.51 -13.25
C LEU A 322 -35.41 -1.19 -13.89
N GLU A 323 -35.83 -0.21 -13.08
CA GLU A 323 -36.22 1.13 -13.56
C GLU A 323 -35.07 1.85 -14.28
N ALA A 324 -33.85 1.75 -13.75
CA ALA A 324 -32.68 2.32 -14.40
C ALA A 324 -32.35 1.62 -15.72
N HIS A 325 -32.58 0.30 -15.79
CA HIS A 325 -32.38 -0.48 -17.00
C HIS A 325 -33.42 -0.19 -18.07
N ASN A 326 -34.70 -0.06 -17.70
CA ASN A 326 -35.78 0.36 -18.61
C ASN A 326 -35.38 1.63 -19.38
N LYS A 327 -34.95 2.67 -18.65
CA LYS A 327 -34.52 3.94 -19.25
C LYS A 327 -33.34 3.81 -20.22
N ARG A 328 -32.46 2.82 -20.02
CA ARG A 328 -31.31 2.58 -20.91
C ARG A 328 -31.73 1.76 -22.12
N HIS A 329 -32.56 0.74 -21.91
CA HIS A 329 -33.11 -0.09 -22.97
C HIS A 329 -33.98 0.74 -23.93
N ASP A 330 -34.81 1.65 -23.41
CA ASP A 330 -35.62 2.56 -24.24
C ASP A 330 -34.74 3.47 -25.11
N LYS A 331 -33.64 4.00 -24.54
CA LYS A 331 -32.65 4.77 -25.31
C LYS A 331 -31.94 3.91 -26.36
N TYR A 332 -31.63 2.66 -26.04
CA TYR A 332 -31.01 1.74 -26.97
C TYR A 332 -31.94 1.43 -28.16
N LEU A 333 -33.23 1.19 -27.89
CA LEU A 333 -34.23 1.01 -28.94
C LEU A 333 -34.38 2.27 -29.81
N ALA A 334 -34.40 3.46 -29.20
CA ALA A 334 -34.48 4.72 -29.93
C ALA A 334 -33.24 5.03 -30.79
N GLN A 335 -32.07 4.47 -30.44
CA GLN A 335 -30.81 4.66 -31.16
C GLN A 335 -30.59 3.63 -32.26
N LYS A 336 -31.32 2.52 -32.29
CA LYS A 336 -31.14 1.48 -33.31
C LYS A 336 -31.76 2.02 -34.62
N PRO A 337 -30.96 2.45 -35.60
CA PRO A 337 -31.52 2.92 -36.87
C PRO A 337 -32.29 1.77 -37.49
N ASP A 338 -33.47 2.06 -38.03
CA ASP A 338 -34.31 1.07 -38.72
C ASP A 338 -33.44 0.23 -39.67
N ALA A 339 -33.42 -1.08 -39.41
CA ALA A 339 -32.66 -2.06 -40.18
C ALA A 339 -33.17 -2.21 -41.64
N SER A 340 -34.05 -1.31 -42.10
CA SER A 340 -34.57 -1.24 -43.46
C SER A 340 -33.76 -0.33 -44.40
N LYS A 341 -32.71 0.37 -43.92
CA LYS A 341 -31.75 1.07 -44.78
C LYS A 341 -30.36 0.46 -44.66
N ALA A 342 -30.06 -0.47 -45.57
CA ALA A 342 -28.74 -1.07 -45.75
C ALA A 342 -27.70 0.00 -46.14
N PRO A 343 -26.59 0.18 -45.39
CA PRO A 343 -25.42 0.89 -45.86
C PRO A 343 -24.41 -0.10 -46.43
N THR A 344 -23.93 0.22 -47.64
CA THR A 344 -22.86 -0.45 -48.36
C THR A 344 -21.58 -0.52 -47.51
N VAL A 345 -21.08 -1.74 -47.34
CA VAL A 345 -19.92 -2.10 -46.51
C VAL A 345 -18.63 -1.57 -47.15
N ALA A 346 -17.94 -0.67 -46.46
CA ALA A 346 -16.52 -0.39 -46.69
C ALA A 346 -15.71 -1.18 -45.66
N GLU A 347 -15.04 -2.22 -46.13
CA GLU A 347 -14.08 -3.01 -45.36
C GLU A 347 -12.91 -2.12 -44.93
N SER A 348 -12.78 -1.88 -43.63
CA SER A 348 -11.53 -1.35 -43.05
C SER A 348 -10.82 -2.50 -42.33
N SER A 349 -9.73 -2.93 -42.95
CA SER A 349 -8.80 -3.94 -42.50
C SER A 349 -8.01 -3.45 -41.27
N VAL A 350 -8.45 -3.88 -40.09
CA VAL A 350 -7.70 -3.69 -38.84
C VAL A 350 -6.63 -4.78 -38.76
N SER A 351 -5.46 -4.50 -39.34
CA SER A 351 -4.25 -5.30 -39.16
C SER A 351 -3.33 -4.65 -38.11
N SER A 352 -2.67 -5.50 -37.32
CA SER A 352 -1.49 -5.23 -36.48
C SER A 352 -1.65 -4.39 -35.20
N LYS A 353 -1.90 -5.06 -34.05
CA LYS A 353 -1.46 -4.62 -32.71
C LYS A 353 -1.25 -5.82 -31.78
N MET A 354 -0.07 -6.43 -31.83
CA MET A 354 0.34 -7.47 -30.87
C MET A 354 1.45 -7.00 -29.91
N GLU A 355 1.93 -5.76 -30.01
CA GLU A 355 3.07 -5.25 -29.22
C GLU A 355 2.68 -4.56 -27.89
N ASP A 356 1.39 -4.35 -27.58
CA ASP A 356 1.00 -3.48 -26.44
C ASP A 356 1.01 -4.15 -25.06
N LYS A 357 1.38 -5.43 -24.91
CA LYS A 357 1.30 -6.12 -23.60
C LYS A 357 2.36 -5.69 -22.58
N GLU A 358 3.54 -5.23 -23.00
CA GLU A 358 4.56 -4.73 -22.06
C GLU A 358 4.20 -3.36 -21.47
N SER A 359 3.35 -2.58 -22.14
CA SER A 359 2.95 -1.23 -21.70
C SER A 359 2.11 -1.21 -20.41
N MET A 360 1.62 -2.37 -19.94
CA MET A 360 0.73 -2.48 -18.78
C MET A 360 1.41 -2.95 -17.49
N GLN A 361 2.74 -3.01 -17.45
CA GLN A 361 3.46 -3.32 -16.21
C GLN A 361 3.87 -2.04 -15.46
N LEU A 362 3.86 -2.11 -14.13
CA LEU A 362 4.36 -1.03 -13.29
C LEU A 362 5.87 -0.91 -13.50
N ASP A 363 6.31 0.23 -14.02
CA ASP A 363 7.72 0.53 -14.26
C ASP A 363 8.41 0.73 -12.92
N PRO A 364 9.44 -0.07 -12.57
CA PRO A 364 10.19 0.11 -11.34
C PRO A 364 10.77 1.51 -11.18
N LYS A 365 11.06 2.22 -12.28
CA LYS A 365 11.59 3.60 -12.27
C LYS A 365 10.57 4.62 -11.77
N PHE A 366 9.27 4.35 -11.98
CA PHE A 366 8.17 5.17 -11.47
C PHE A 366 8.06 5.00 -9.96
N VAL A 367 7.74 3.78 -9.50
CA VAL A 367 7.79 3.38 -8.09
C VAL A 367 8.20 1.92 -8.01
N THR A 368 9.25 1.62 -7.25
CA THR A 368 9.64 0.25 -6.95
C THR A 368 8.83 -0.24 -5.74
N LEU A 369 7.84 -1.11 -5.99
CA LEU A 369 7.06 -1.77 -4.94
C LEU A 369 7.67 -3.12 -4.56
N VAL A 370 7.98 -3.31 -3.28
CA VAL A 370 8.47 -4.56 -2.71
C VAL A 370 7.48 -5.06 -1.66
N CYS A 371 6.97 -6.28 -1.82
CA CYS A 371 6.05 -6.89 -0.87
C CYS A 371 6.75 -8.05 -0.15
N GLY A 372 6.69 -8.06 1.18
CA GLY A 372 7.16 -9.17 2.00
C GLY A 372 6.31 -10.43 1.82
N THR A 373 6.84 -11.56 2.26
CA THR A 373 6.14 -12.85 2.20
C THR A 373 5.23 -13.07 3.41
N PHE A 374 3.93 -13.25 3.19
CA PHE A 374 2.98 -13.51 4.27
C PHE A 374 3.29 -14.81 5.03
N GLY A 375 3.28 -14.74 6.37
CA GLY A 375 3.42 -15.90 7.25
C GLY A 375 4.82 -16.50 7.35
N LYS A 376 5.83 -15.91 6.71
CA LYS A 376 7.26 -16.31 6.83
C LYS A 376 8.03 -15.34 7.71
N ARG A 377 9.20 -15.76 8.18
CA ARG A 377 10.11 -14.85 8.89
C ARG A 377 10.62 -13.77 7.95
N GLN A 378 10.61 -12.52 8.43
CA GLN A 378 11.14 -11.38 7.70
C GLN A 378 12.21 -10.71 8.56
N GLY A 379 13.33 -10.43 7.93
CA GLY A 379 14.41 -9.63 8.47
C GLY A 379 14.40 -8.28 7.77
N LEU A 380 14.67 -7.22 8.52
CA LEU A 380 14.64 -5.86 8.01
C LEU A 380 15.85 -5.09 8.54
N THR A 381 16.50 -4.36 7.64
CA THR A 381 17.48 -3.33 8.00
C THR A 381 17.18 -2.12 7.15
N PHE A 382 17.10 -0.93 7.75
CA PHE A 382 16.90 0.29 6.98
C PHE A 382 17.67 1.44 7.60
N HIS A 383 18.03 2.40 6.74
CA HIS A 383 18.70 3.63 7.10
C HIS A 383 17.73 4.79 6.89
N SER A 384 17.56 5.62 7.91
CA SER A 384 16.72 6.82 7.86
C SER A 384 17.44 8.00 8.47
N ASP A 385 17.76 9.00 7.64
CA ASP A 385 18.19 10.33 8.05
C ASP A 385 17.01 11.32 8.14
N MET A 386 15.78 10.81 7.94
CA MET A 386 14.56 11.59 7.77
C MET A 386 13.76 11.73 9.08
N GLY A 387 14.43 11.62 10.24
CA GLY A 387 13.82 11.79 11.56
C GLY A 387 13.02 10.56 12.06
N PRO A 388 12.66 10.53 13.35
CA PRO A 388 12.14 9.35 14.04
C PRO A 388 10.64 9.06 13.82
N PHE A 389 10.02 9.60 12.77
CA PHE A 389 8.56 9.60 12.67
C PHE A 389 8.02 8.24 12.21
N CYS A 390 7.34 7.61 13.14
CA CYS A 390 6.50 6.45 12.94
C CYS A 390 5.05 6.92 12.93
N HIS A 391 4.36 6.77 11.80
CA HIS A 391 2.93 7.11 11.70
C HIS A 391 2.10 5.85 11.91
N VAL A 392 1.15 5.90 12.83
CA VAL A 392 0.18 4.82 13.05
C VAL A 392 -1.15 5.26 12.47
N VAL A 393 -1.69 4.47 11.54
CA VAL A 393 -2.99 4.73 10.89
C VAL A 393 -3.91 3.56 11.15
N GLN A 394 -5.11 3.86 11.63
CA GLN A 394 -6.17 2.89 11.92
C GLN A 394 -7.35 3.21 11.01
N ILE A 395 -7.82 2.20 10.29
CA ILE A 395 -8.86 2.32 9.24
C ILE A 395 -9.99 1.35 9.52
#